data_AF-A0A8S4QZ67-F1
#
_entry.id   AF-A0A8S4QZ67-F1
#
_cell.length_a   1.000
_cell.length_b   1.000
_cell.length_c   1.000
_cell.angle_alpha   90.00
_cell.angle_beta   90.00
_cell.angle_gamma   90.00
#
_symmetry.space_group_name_H-M   'P 1'
#
loop_
_entity.id
_entity.type
_entity.pdbx_description
1 polymer ?
#
loop_
_entity_poly.entity_id
_entity_poly.type
_entity_poly.pdbx_seq_one_letter_code
_entity_poly.pdbx_strand_id
1 'polypeptide(L)'
;MHRELEWQSARIEAKALGAAAANLPPLRLLLGNTHCRIVIKKRLSDCAVLGSRLVLRPEPLAWALTDGQLRAALACAAALAGPVQKATQMATRTKAAHKIEEPREQIQSRSNSGDKDILARMFAKHDVRETSYHLLAPRIDLHLCDDPGLGRSEMPQLANGGALQVTLVSMQADLFPYHKASNDRRHWRGYRGSPVGSPAGPIWESLLHG
;
A
#
# COMPACT_ATOMS: atom_id res chain seq x y z
N MET A 1 8.27 18.09 7.16
CA MET A 1 9.48 17.75 6.39
C MET A 1 9.06 17.04 5.11
N HIS A 2 9.64 17.43 3.98
CA HIS A 2 9.39 16.83 2.66
C HIS A 2 10.72 16.35 2.09
N ARG A 3 10.77 15.11 1.61
CA ARG A 3 11.90 14.55 0.87
C ARG A 3 11.39 13.83 -0.37
N GLU A 4 12.07 14.04 -1.47
CA GLU A 4 11.89 13.27 -2.71
C GLU A 4 13.17 12.46 -2.94
N LEU A 5 12.98 11.22 -3.35
CA LEU A 5 14.01 10.28 -3.72
C LEU A 5 13.66 9.77 -5.11
N GLU A 6 14.63 9.81 -6.00
CA GLU A 6 14.54 9.22 -7.32
C GLU A 6 15.69 8.25 -7.49
N TRP A 7 15.42 7.12 -8.11
CA TRP A 7 16.45 6.17 -8.50
C TRP A 7 16.20 5.71 -9.93
N GLN A 8 17.29 5.54 -10.68
CA GLN A 8 17.25 5.04 -12.05
C GLN A 8 16.94 3.54 -12.12
N SER A 9 17.40 2.77 -11.14
CA SER A 9 17.11 1.35 -11.03
C SER A 9 17.19 0.87 -9.59
N ALA A 10 16.29 -0.06 -9.23
CA ALA A 10 16.35 -0.80 -7.98
C ALA A 10 16.06 -2.28 -8.22
N ARG A 11 16.80 -3.15 -7.53
CA ARG A 11 16.60 -4.59 -7.53
C ARG A 11 16.20 -5.03 -6.13
N ILE A 12 15.04 -5.64 -6.02
CA ILE A 12 14.55 -6.24 -4.78
C ILE A 12 14.61 -7.74 -4.95
N GLU A 13 15.30 -8.42 -4.04
CA GLU A 13 15.37 -9.88 -4.02
C GLU A 13 14.77 -10.44 -2.74
N ALA A 14 14.03 -11.52 -2.88
CA ALA A 14 13.57 -12.31 -1.74
C ALA A 14 13.96 -13.77 -1.96
N LYS A 15 14.66 -14.32 -0.96
CA LYS A 15 15.05 -15.73 -0.92
C LYS A 15 14.52 -16.31 0.38
N ALA A 16 13.82 -17.44 0.27
CA ALA A 16 13.35 -18.14 1.45
C ALA A 16 14.53 -18.79 2.19
N LEU A 17 14.45 -18.79 3.53
CA LEU A 17 15.47 -19.35 4.41
C LEU A 17 14.86 -20.49 5.25
N GLY A 18 15.64 -21.53 5.47
CA GLY A 18 15.24 -22.70 6.28
C GLY A 18 14.77 -23.90 5.45
N ALA A 19 14.73 -25.07 6.11
CA ALA A 19 14.48 -26.37 5.46
C ALA A 19 13.09 -26.47 4.79
N ALA A 20 12.06 -25.88 5.41
CA ALA A 20 10.70 -25.90 4.90
C ALA A 20 10.50 -25.08 3.61
N ALA A 21 11.47 -24.22 3.25
CA ALA A 21 11.39 -23.36 2.08
C ALA A 21 12.62 -23.50 1.15
N ALA A 22 13.44 -24.53 1.37
CA ALA A 22 14.69 -24.76 0.63
C ALA A 22 14.48 -24.94 -0.88
N ASN A 23 13.28 -25.38 -1.29
CA ASN A 23 12.94 -25.67 -2.69
C ASN A 23 12.24 -24.50 -3.40
N LEU A 24 11.99 -23.37 -2.73
CA LEU A 24 11.35 -22.22 -3.38
C LEU A 24 12.39 -21.40 -4.18
N PRO A 25 12.14 -21.12 -5.47
CA PRO A 25 13.05 -20.31 -6.27
C PRO A 25 13.10 -18.87 -5.74
N PRO A 26 14.23 -18.16 -5.93
CA PRO A 26 14.34 -16.77 -5.52
C PRO A 26 13.43 -15.87 -6.36
N LEU A 27 12.88 -14.84 -5.71
CA LEU A 27 12.12 -13.77 -6.34
C LEU A 27 13.04 -12.59 -6.62
N ARG A 28 12.90 -12.01 -7.80
CA ARG A 28 13.63 -10.80 -8.19
C ARG A 28 12.67 -9.84 -8.85
N LEU A 29 12.53 -8.64 -8.29
CA LEU A 29 11.78 -7.55 -8.88
C LEU A 29 12.77 -6.46 -9.29
N LEU A 30 12.73 -6.08 -10.56
CA LEU A 30 13.49 -4.96 -11.09
C LEU A 30 12.54 -3.78 -11.28
N LEU A 31 12.88 -2.67 -10.63
CA LEU A 31 12.23 -1.40 -10.83
C LEU A 31 13.17 -0.54 -11.67
N GLY A 32 12.64 0.03 -12.76
CA GLY A 32 13.32 1.06 -13.53
C GLY A 32 13.31 2.40 -12.81
N ASN A 33 13.20 3.50 -13.56
CA ASN A 33 13.13 4.80 -12.93
C ASN A 33 11.89 4.89 -12.04
N THR A 34 12.07 5.28 -10.79
CA THR A 34 10.97 5.35 -9.84
C THR A 34 11.12 6.57 -8.97
N HIS A 35 10.04 7.33 -8.89
CA HIS A 35 9.95 8.47 -8.00
C HIS A 35 9.28 8.08 -6.69
N CYS A 36 9.98 8.31 -5.58
CA CYS A 36 9.49 8.09 -4.23
C CYS A 36 9.39 9.41 -3.47
N ARG A 37 8.19 9.75 -3.01
CA ARG A 37 7.96 10.95 -2.21
C ARG A 37 7.65 10.57 -0.77
N ILE A 38 8.39 11.15 0.17
CA ILE A 38 8.21 10.94 1.61
C ILE A 38 7.88 12.29 2.27
N VAL A 39 6.71 12.35 2.89
CA VAL A 39 6.31 13.50 3.72
C VAL A 39 6.20 13.04 5.16
N ILE A 40 6.87 13.73 6.08
CA ILE A 40 6.81 13.42 7.52
C ILE A 40 6.30 14.66 8.26
N LYS A 41 5.20 14.50 8.99
CA LYS A 41 4.68 15.47 9.93
C LYS A 41 5.24 15.15 11.31
N LYS A 42 6.01 16.09 11.85
CA LYS A 42 6.61 16.01 13.19
C LYS A 42 6.00 17.06 14.09
N ARG A 43 5.90 16.77 15.38
CA ARG A 43 5.62 17.77 16.40
C ARG A 43 6.88 18.61 16.62
N LEU A 44 6.71 19.92 16.85
CA LEU A 44 7.85 20.83 16.98
C LEU A 44 8.55 20.72 18.35
N SER A 45 7.83 20.38 19.42
CA SER A 45 8.37 20.34 20.77
C SER A 45 9.33 19.17 21.03
N ASP A 46 9.04 18.00 20.49
CA ASP A 46 9.78 16.75 20.78
C ASP A 46 10.24 16.01 19.51
N CYS A 47 9.99 16.58 18.32
CA CYS A 47 10.24 15.95 17.02
C CYS A 47 9.52 14.61 16.78
N ALA A 48 8.51 14.26 17.59
CA ALA A 48 7.76 13.01 17.45
C ALA A 48 7.03 12.96 16.10
N VAL A 49 7.08 11.80 15.45
CA VAL A 49 6.43 11.59 14.15
C VAL A 49 4.93 11.39 14.34
N LEU A 50 4.15 12.42 13.99
CA LEU A 50 2.69 12.40 14.08
C LEU A 50 2.06 11.62 12.91
N GLY A 51 2.68 11.67 11.74
CA GLY A 51 2.20 11.00 10.54
C GLY A 51 3.21 11.03 9.40
N SER A 52 3.04 10.12 8.45
CA SER A 52 3.91 10.01 7.27
C SER A 52 3.11 9.65 6.02
N ARG A 53 3.47 10.23 4.87
CA ARG A 53 2.91 9.86 3.57
C ARG A 53 4.04 9.39 2.67
N LEU A 54 3.96 8.15 2.22
CA LEU A 54 4.86 7.58 1.21
C LEU A 54 4.08 7.46 -0.11
N VAL A 55 4.65 7.96 -1.20
CA VAL A 55 4.10 7.77 -2.55
C VAL A 55 5.17 7.19 -3.44
N LEU A 56 4.93 5.99 -3.98
CA LEU A 56 5.76 5.33 -4.98
C LEU A 56 5.12 5.47 -6.35
N ARG A 57 5.89 6.00 -7.30
CA ARG A 57 5.52 6.17 -8.71
C ARG A 57 6.58 5.53 -9.60
N PRO A 58 6.52 4.20 -9.82
CA PRO A 58 7.41 3.55 -10.76
C PRO A 58 7.03 3.91 -12.20
N GLU A 59 7.99 3.88 -13.10
CA GLU A 59 7.73 3.71 -14.53
C GLU A 59 6.99 2.39 -14.83
N PRO A 60 6.40 2.24 -16.04
CA PRO A 60 5.88 0.96 -16.49
C PRO A 60 6.87 -0.18 -16.22
N LEU A 61 6.44 -1.21 -15.49
CA LEU A 61 7.29 -2.33 -15.14
C LEU A 61 6.71 -3.63 -15.69
N ALA A 62 7.60 -4.53 -16.11
CA ALA A 62 7.27 -5.89 -16.49
C ALA A 62 7.87 -6.86 -15.47
N TRP A 63 7.08 -7.83 -15.03
CA TRP A 63 7.54 -8.87 -14.12
C TRP A 63 7.16 -10.25 -14.64
N ALA A 64 8.16 -11.03 -14.97
CA ALA A 64 8.00 -12.41 -15.42
C ALA A 64 8.22 -13.38 -14.25
N LEU A 65 7.29 -14.30 -14.07
CA LEU A 65 7.31 -15.31 -13.02
C LEU A 65 7.01 -16.67 -13.63
N THR A 66 7.78 -17.67 -13.22
CA THR A 66 7.39 -19.06 -13.43
C THR A 66 6.37 -19.52 -12.37
N ASP A 67 5.73 -20.67 -12.55
CA ASP A 67 4.81 -21.26 -11.56
C ASP A 67 5.46 -21.42 -10.16
N GLY A 68 6.69 -21.94 -10.11
CA GLY A 68 7.49 -22.03 -8.89
C GLY A 68 7.79 -20.66 -8.27
N GLN A 69 8.05 -19.64 -9.09
CA GLN A 69 8.22 -18.27 -8.58
C GLN A 69 6.90 -17.65 -8.12
N LEU A 70 5.77 -17.96 -8.75
CA LEU A 70 4.46 -17.54 -8.29
C LEU A 70 4.15 -18.17 -6.91
N ARG A 71 4.41 -19.47 -6.75
CA ARG A 71 4.33 -20.16 -5.44
C ARG A 71 5.24 -19.50 -4.40
N ALA A 72 6.47 -19.18 -4.77
CA ALA A 72 7.40 -18.47 -3.89
C ALA A 72 6.90 -17.06 -3.52
N ALA A 73 6.27 -16.33 -4.45
CA ALA A 73 5.68 -15.01 -4.20
C ALA A 73 4.54 -15.08 -3.19
N LEU A 74 3.65 -16.06 -3.32
CA LEU A 74 2.56 -16.30 -2.37
C LEU A 74 3.10 -16.68 -0.98
N ALA A 75 4.07 -17.59 -0.92
CA ALA A 75 4.72 -17.97 0.33
C ALA A 75 5.43 -16.78 1.00
N CYS A 76 6.10 -15.93 0.21
CA CYS A 76 6.74 -14.71 0.70
C CYS A 76 5.71 -13.72 1.27
N ALA A 77 4.60 -13.49 0.57
CA ALA A 77 3.52 -12.63 1.05
C ALA A 77 2.93 -13.15 2.39
N ALA A 78 2.69 -14.46 2.49
CA ALA A 78 2.23 -15.09 3.72
C ALA A 78 3.23 -14.95 4.87
N ALA A 79 4.52 -15.14 4.60
CA ALA A 79 5.59 -14.98 5.59
C ALA A 79 5.71 -13.53 6.10
N LEU A 80 5.45 -12.53 5.25
CA LEU A 80 5.50 -11.11 5.60
C LEU A 80 4.24 -10.64 6.36
N ALA A 81 3.09 -11.29 6.18
CA ALA A 81 1.82 -10.85 6.75
C ALA A 81 1.87 -10.73 8.28
N GLY A 82 2.37 -11.75 8.98
CA GLY A 82 2.47 -11.77 10.45
C GLY A 82 3.39 -10.67 11.02
N PRO A 83 4.65 -10.55 10.56
CA PRO A 83 5.54 -9.48 10.95
C PRO A 83 4.97 -8.07 10.69
N VAL A 84 4.38 -7.84 9.51
CA VAL A 84 3.78 -6.55 9.15
C VAL A 84 2.59 -6.23 10.07
N GLN A 85 1.75 -7.22 10.37
CA GLN A 85 0.62 -7.05 11.29
C GLN A 85 1.11 -6.71 12.71
N LYS A 86 2.10 -7.43 13.24
CA LYS A 86 2.67 -7.17 14.57
C LYS A 86 3.32 -5.78 14.65
N ALA A 87 4.11 -5.41 13.66
CA ALA A 87 4.72 -4.08 13.57
C ALA A 87 3.66 -2.97 13.53
N THR A 88 2.60 -3.18 12.75
CA THR A 88 1.47 -2.25 12.65
C THR A 88 0.73 -2.12 13.99
N GLN A 89 0.43 -3.24 14.67
CA GLN A 89 -0.22 -3.24 15.98
C GLN A 89 0.63 -2.53 17.04
N MET A 90 1.93 -2.81 17.09
CA MET A 90 2.86 -2.17 18.02
C MET A 90 2.90 -0.65 17.78
N ALA A 91 3.08 -0.22 16.53
CA ALA A 91 3.07 1.19 16.18
C ALA A 91 1.72 1.87 16.51
N THR A 92 0.60 1.15 16.35
CA THR A 92 -0.73 1.64 16.74
C THR A 92 -0.85 1.85 18.24
N ARG A 93 -0.35 0.89 19.04
CA ARG A 93 -0.36 0.97 20.50
C ARG A 93 0.50 2.13 21.01
N THR A 94 1.71 2.31 20.47
CA THR A 94 2.57 3.45 20.80
C THR A 94 1.88 4.77 20.51
N LYS A 95 1.24 4.90 19.33
CA LYS A 95 0.44 6.10 18.98
C LYS A 95 -0.77 6.31 19.88
N ALA A 96 -1.38 5.24 20.38
CA ALA A 96 -2.50 5.33 21.32
C ALA A 96 -2.04 5.77 22.72
N ALA A 97 -0.92 5.23 23.22
CA ALA A 97 -0.34 5.62 24.51
C ALA A 97 0.00 7.11 24.55
N HIS A 98 0.66 7.64 23.52
CA HIS A 98 0.97 9.07 23.42
C HIS A 98 -0.27 9.97 23.40
N LYS A 99 -1.42 9.49 22.93
CA LYS A 99 -2.68 10.26 22.96
C LYS A 99 -3.36 10.30 24.32
N ILE A 100 -3.01 9.38 25.22
CA ILE A 100 -3.54 9.32 26.60
C ILE A 100 -2.69 10.20 27.51
N GLU A 101 -1.38 10.23 27.27
CA GLU A 101 -0.40 11.00 28.05
C GLU A 101 -0.48 12.52 27.79
N GLU A 102 -0.96 12.94 26.61
CA GLU A 102 -1.17 14.35 26.30
C GLU A 102 -2.63 14.79 26.55
N PRO A 103 -2.87 15.73 27.50
CA PRO A 103 -4.14 16.43 27.58
C PRO A 103 -4.45 17.12 26.24
N ARG A 104 -5.65 16.91 25.71
CA ARG A 104 -6.14 17.64 24.53
C ARG A 104 -6.33 19.10 24.88
N GLU A 105 -5.27 19.90 24.82
CA GLU A 105 -5.41 21.34 24.61
C GLU A 105 -5.74 21.59 23.13
N GLN A 106 -6.93 21.15 22.73
CA GLN A 106 -7.54 21.57 21.50
C GLN A 106 -8.04 23.00 21.72
N ILE A 107 -7.15 23.97 21.59
CA ILE A 107 -7.52 25.38 21.46
C ILE A 107 -8.36 25.47 20.19
N GLN A 108 -9.69 25.39 20.33
CA GLN A 108 -10.63 25.82 19.31
C GLN A 108 -10.57 27.34 19.24
N SER A 109 -9.56 27.90 18.57
CA SER A 109 -9.60 29.30 18.16
C SER A 109 -10.54 29.42 16.96
N ARG A 110 -11.84 29.53 17.26
CA ARG A 110 -12.81 30.12 16.32
C ARG A 110 -12.44 31.60 16.15
N SER A 111 -11.54 31.91 15.21
CA SER A 111 -11.34 33.29 14.75
C SER A 111 -11.74 33.39 13.28
N ASN A 112 -12.89 34.02 13.06
CA ASN A 112 -13.50 34.31 11.77
C ASN A 112 -12.68 35.42 11.07
N SER A 113 -11.75 35.07 10.18
CA SER A 113 -11.12 36.03 9.28
C SER A 113 -10.79 35.34 7.96
N GLY A 114 -11.39 35.80 6.85
CA GLY A 114 -11.35 35.16 5.53
C GLY A 114 -9.94 34.80 5.02
N ASP A 115 -8.93 35.60 5.36
CA ASP A 115 -7.53 35.33 4.99
C ASP A 115 -6.91 34.12 5.72
N LYS A 116 -7.31 33.88 6.98
CA LYS A 116 -6.91 32.68 7.72
C LYS A 116 -7.53 31.42 7.11
N ASP A 117 -8.70 31.55 6.49
CA ASP A 117 -9.41 30.44 5.86
C ASP A 117 -8.77 30.03 4.53
N ILE A 118 -8.23 31.00 3.77
CA ILE A 118 -7.42 30.74 2.56
C ILE A 118 -6.10 30.07 2.94
N LEU A 119 -5.38 30.62 3.93
CA LEU A 119 -4.15 30.00 4.43
C LEU A 119 -4.42 28.61 5.01
N ALA A 120 -5.50 28.42 5.79
CA ALA A 120 -5.90 27.12 6.31
C ALA A 120 -6.21 26.12 5.19
N ARG A 121 -6.91 26.52 4.12
CA ARG A 121 -7.12 25.67 2.93
C ARG A 121 -5.81 25.34 2.21
N MET A 122 -4.89 26.29 2.10
CA MET A 122 -3.56 26.08 1.52
C MET A 122 -2.74 25.08 2.33
N PHE A 123 -2.76 25.18 3.66
CA PHE A 123 -2.11 24.21 4.55
C PHE A 123 -2.79 22.85 4.53
N ALA A 124 -4.12 22.79 4.51
CA ALA A 124 -4.88 21.55 4.47
C ALA A 124 -4.55 20.68 3.23
N LYS A 125 -4.22 21.31 2.10
CA LYS A 125 -3.75 20.60 0.88
C LYS A 125 -2.43 19.85 1.10
N HIS A 126 -1.57 20.36 1.97
CA HIS A 126 -0.23 19.82 2.22
C HIS A 126 -0.15 19.02 3.52
N ASP A 127 -1.18 19.08 4.37
CA ASP A 127 -1.18 18.39 5.66
C ASP A 127 -1.19 16.87 5.51
N VAL A 128 -0.43 16.20 6.39
CA VAL A 128 -0.46 14.75 6.53
C VAL A 128 -1.47 14.41 7.61
N ARG A 129 -2.71 14.17 7.18
CA ARG A 129 -3.85 13.86 8.08
C ARG A 129 -3.65 12.54 8.83
N GLU A 130 -3.11 11.53 8.15
CA GLU A 130 -2.79 10.23 8.73
C GLU A 130 -1.64 9.56 8.00
N THR A 131 -1.04 8.53 8.63
CA THR A 131 -0.02 7.74 7.96
C THR A 131 -0.64 6.98 6.79
N SER A 132 0.00 7.06 5.62
CA SER A 132 -0.51 6.48 4.37
C SER A 132 0.63 6.07 3.43
N TYR A 133 0.40 4.98 2.70
CA TYR A 133 1.30 4.46 1.67
C TYR A 133 0.54 4.34 0.36
N HIS A 134 1.09 4.88 -0.71
CA HIS A 134 0.43 4.97 -2.01
C HIS A 134 1.33 4.40 -3.09
N LEU A 135 0.81 3.49 -3.91
CA LEU A 135 1.40 3.03 -5.14
C LEU A 135 0.59 3.59 -6.31
N LEU A 136 1.24 4.30 -7.22
CA LEU A 136 0.64 4.80 -8.46
C LEU A 136 1.45 4.21 -9.62
N ALA A 137 1.04 3.04 -10.08
CA ALA A 137 1.71 2.33 -11.16
C ALA A 137 0.95 2.58 -12.48
N PRO A 138 1.54 3.30 -13.45
CA PRO A 138 0.87 3.60 -14.71
C PRO A 138 0.57 2.33 -15.52
N ARG A 139 1.46 1.33 -15.43
CA ARG A 139 1.31 0.03 -16.07
C ARG A 139 2.15 -1.03 -15.37
N ILE A 140 1.58 -2.22 -15.17
CA ILE A 140 2.29 -3.41 -14.73
C ILE A 140 1.95 -4.54 -15.70
N ASP A 141 2.96 -5.08 -16.38
CA ASP A 141 2.83 -6.25 -17.24
C ASP A 141 3.35 -7.49 -16.48
N LEU A 142 2.44 -8.37 -16.08
CA LEU A 142 2.76 -9.63 -15.42
C LEU A 142 2.76 -10.75 -16.46
N HIS A 143 3.89 -11.43 -16.62
CA HIS A 143 4.03 -12.60 -17.47
C HIS A 143 4.16 -13.84 -16.60
N LEU A 144 3.15 -14.69 -16.61
CA LEU A 144 3.14 -15.96 -15.89
C LEU A 144 3.45 -17.06 -16.89
N CYS A 145 4.54 -17.79 -16.66
CA CYS A 145 5.01 -18.85 -17.53
C CYS A 145 5.09 -20.17 -16.76
N ASP A 146 4.94 -21.30 -17.44
CA ASP A 146 5.24 -22.59 -16.83
C ASP A 146 6.75 -22.78 -16.56
N ASP A 147 7.06 -23.54 -15.51
CA ASP A 147 8.43 -24.01 -15.26
C ASP A 147 8.85 -25.05 -16.31
N PRO A 148 10.11 -25.05 -16.78
CA PRO A 148 10.64 -26.17 -17.55
C PRO A 148 10.85 -27.39 -16.62
N GLY A 149 10.46 -28.59 -17.07
CA GLY A 149 10.74 -29.86 -16.37
C GLY A 149 9.77 -30.21 -15.24
N LEU A 150 10.30 -30.75 -14.12
CA LEU A 150 9.54 -31.35 -13.01
C LEU A 150 8.70 -30.36 -12.16
N GLY A 151 8.61 -29.08 -12.55
CA GLY A 151 7.82 -28.04 -11.88
C GLY A 151 6.52 -27.65 -12.59
N ARG A 152 6.15 -28.34 -13.68
CA ARG A 152 4.96 -28.04 -14.47
C ARG A 152 3.66 -28.27 -13.70
N SER A 153 2.62 -27.55 -14.12
CA SER A 153 1.25 -27.79 -13.70
C SER A 153 0.85 -29.25 -13.93
N GLU A 154 0.20 -29.85 -12.94
CA GLU A 154 -0.38 -31.21 -13.05
C GLU A 154 -1.66 -31.22 -13.91
N MET A 155 -2.10 -30.07 -14.42
CA MET A 155 -3.28 -29.94 -15.27
C MET A 155 -3.00 -30.50 -16.68
N PRO A 156 -3.69 -31.56 -17.13
CA PRO A 156 -3.40 -32.21 -18.42
C PRO A 156 -3.52 -31.29 -19.64
N GLN A 157 -4.40 -30.28 -19.58
CA GLN A 157 -4.59 -29.30 -20.66
C GLN A 157 -3.39 -28.36 -20.86
N LEU A 158 -2.53 -28.25 -19.83
CA LEU A 158 -1.31 -27.45 -19.85
C LEU A 158 -0.05 -28.33 -20.00
N ALA A 159 -0.20 -29.61 -20.38
CA ALA A 159 0.92 -30.55 -20.49
C ALA A 159 2.04 -30.05 -21.43
N ASN A 160 1.68 -29.34 -22.50
CA ASN A 160 2.62 -28.74 -23.45
C ASN A 160 3.21 -27.40 -22.98
N GLY A 161 2.76 -26.89 -21.84
CA GLY A 161 3.09 -25.58 -21.31
C GLY A 161 2.00 -24.55 -21.61
N GLY A 162 1.94 -23.52 -20.79
CA GLY A 162 1.09 -22.35 -20.94
C GLY A 162 1.81 -21.07 -20.54
N ALA A 163 1.30 -19.96 -21.05
CA ALA A 163 1.68 -18.63 -20.61
C ALA A 163 0.43 -17.77 -20.49
N LEU A 164 0.37 -16.97 -19.42
CA LEU A 164 -0.68 -15.99 -19.17
C LEU A 164 -0.02 -14.63 -18.99
N GLN A 165 -0.46 -13.66 -19.79
CA GLN A 165 -0.07 -12.27 -19.61
C GLN A 165 -1.24 -11.49 -19.00
N VAL A 166 -0.97 -10.79 -17.90
CA VAL A 166 -1.92 -9.89 -17.25
C VAL A 166 -1.35 -8.48 -17.26
N THR A 167 -2.02 -7.55 -17.93
CA THR A 167 -1.62 -6.14 -17.94
C THR A 167 -2.58 -5.34 -17.06
N LEU A 168 -2.04 -4.72 -16.02
CA LEU A 168 -2.74 -3.75 -15.17
C LEU A 168 -2.41 -2.35 -15.68
N VAL A 169 -3.43 -1.54 -15.96
CA VAL A 169 -3.28 -0.16 -16.45
C VAL A 169 -3.82 0.81 -15.40
N SER A 170 -3.07 1.89 -15.13
CA SER A 170 -3.43 2.91 -14.14
C SER A 170 -3.76 2.34 -12.76
N MET A 171 -2.95 1.41 -12.27
CA MET A 171 -3.15 0.79 -10.97
C MET A 171 -2.83 1.78 -9.85
N GLN A 172 -3.79 1.96 -8.94
CA GLN A 172 -3.60 2.69 -7.70
C GLN A 172 -3.89 1.76 -6.51
N ALA A 173 -2.98 1.72 -5.56
CA ALA A 173 -3.18 1.03 -4.29
C ALA A 173 -2.82 1.96 -3.13
N ASP A 174 -3.78 2.15 -2.22
CA ASP A 174 -3.65 3.03 -1.07
C ASP A 174 -3.82 2.23 0.22
N LEU A 175 -2.85 2.33 1.13
CA LEU A 175 -2.85 1.66 2.42
C LEU A 175 -2.81 2.66 3.55
N PHE A 176 -3.79 2.58 4.44
CA PHE A 176 -3.92 3.42 5.64
C PHE A 176 -3.84 2.53 6.90
N PRO A 177 -2.63 2.19 7.38
CA PRO A 177 -2.41 1.11 8.35
C PRO A 177 -3.05 1.35 9.73
N TYR A 178 -3.37 2.60 10.09
CA TYR A 178 -3.90 2.98 11.41
C TYR A 178 -5.31 3.55 11.35
N HIS A 179 -5.96 3.50 10.18
CA HIS A 179 -7.27 4.08 10.01
C HIS A 179 -8.33 3.24 10.74
N LYS A 180 -9.21 3.91 11.49
CA LYS A 180 -10.33 3.25 12.17
C LYS A 180 -11.54 3.21 11.27
N ALA A 181 -12.30 2.11 11.29
CA ALA A 181 -13.51 1.97 10.47
C ALA A 181 -14.57 3.07 10.70
N SER A 182 -14.58 3.67 11.89
CA SER A 182 -15.47 4.78 12.28
C SER A 182 -15.02 6.16 11.81
N ASN A 183 -13.80 6.30 11.28
CA ASN A 183 -13.30 7.59 10.83
C ASN A 183 -13.81 7.93 9.43
N ASP A 184 -13.86 9.23 9.15
CA ASP A 184 -14.19 9.76 7.83
C ASP A 184 -13.09 9.43 6.80
N ARG A 185 -13.51 9.12 5.56
CA ARG A 185 -12.66 8.72 4.43
C ARG A 185 -12.66 9.74 3.29
N ARG A 186 -13.33 10.88 3.43
CA ARG A 186 -13.43 11.90 2.36
C ARG A 186 -12.08 12.44 1.86
N HIS A 187 -11.00 12.29 2.62
CA HIS A 187 -9.65 12.67 2.19
C HIS A 187 -8.90 11.58 1.43
N TRP A 188 -9.44 10.37 1.33
CA TRP A 188 -8.86 9.30 0.53
C TRP A 188 -9.01 9.64 -0.94
N ARG A 189 -7.93 9.49 -1.71
CA ARG A 189 -7.95 9.77 -3.15
C ARG A 189 -8.95 8.82 -3.82
N GLY A 190 -9.81 9.36 -4.69
CA GLY A 190 -10.79 8.56 -5.42
C GLY A 190 -11.97 8.04 -4.59
N TYR A 191 -11.98 8.22 -3.26
CA TYR A 191 -13.12 7.81 -2.44
C TYR A 191 -14.30 8.75 -2.66
N ARG A 192 -15.34 8.24 -3.31
CA ARG A 192 -16.65 8.87 -3.39
C ARG A 192 -17.52 8.14 -2.37
N GLY A 193 -17.74 8.76 -1.21
CA GLY A 193 -18.59 8.16 -0.18
C GLY A 193 -20.01 7.91 -0.71
N SER A 194 -20.67 6.88 -0.18
CA SER A 194 -22.13 6.76 -0.36
C SER A 194 -22.81 7.94 0.36
N PRO A 195 -23.83 8.58 -0.22
CA PRO A 195 -24.62 9.57 0.51
C PRO A 195 -25.13 8.94 1.80
N VAL A 196 -24.96 9.65 2.92
CA VAL A 196 -25.50 9.24 4.22
C VAL A 196 -27.01 9.08 4.08
N GLY A 197 -27.54 7.84 4.14
CA GLY A 197 -28.98 7.62 4.08
C GLY A 197 -29.49 6.23 3.64
N SER A 198 -28.67 5.34 3.07
CA SER A 198 -29.14 3.99 2.70
C SER A 198 -28.69 2.93 3.72
N PRO A 199 -29.60 2.07 4.24
CA PRO A 199 -29.20 0.96 5.09
C PRO A 199 -28.28 0.05 4.29
N ALA A 200 -27.11 -0.25 4.87
CA ALA A 200 -26.09 -1.09 4.25
C ALA A 200 -26.58 -2.54 4.17
N GLY A 201 -27.19 -2.91 3.05
CA GLY A 201 -27.22 -4.30 2.60
C GLY A 201 -25.82 -4.71 2.09
N PRO A 202 -25.38 -5.95 2.32
CA PRO A 202 -24.08 -6.40 1.86
C PRO A 202 -24.03 -6.47 0.32
N ILE A 203 -22.93 -5.95 -0.24
CA ILE A 203 -22.69 -5.65 -1.66
C ILE A 203 -22.62 -6.91 -2.56
N TRP A 204 -22.85 -8.12 -2.03
CA TRP A 204 -22.77 -9.37 -2.81
C TRP A 204 -24.09 -9.83 -3.44
N GLU A 205 -25.25 -9.28 -3.06
CA GLU A 205 -26.54 -9.68 -3.67
C GLU A 205 -26.76 -9.14 -5.10
N SER A 206 -25.95 -8.18 -5.56
CA SER A 206 -26.10 -7.58 -6.90
C SER A 206 -25.49 -8.40 -8.04
N LEU A 207 -24.83 -9.53 -7.73
CA LEU A 207 -24.11 -10.35 -8.71
C LEU A 207 -24.78 -11.70 -9.03
N LEU A 208 -25.98 -11.96 -8.50
CA LEU A 208 -26.71 -13.21 -8.78
C LEU A 208 -27.97 -13.04 -9.64
N HIS A 209 -28.31 -11.82 -10.06
CA HIS A 209 -29.38 -11.57 -11.02
C HIS A 209 -28.96 -10.50 -12.04
N GLY A 210 -28.12 -10.92 -12.99
CA GLY A 210 -27.78 -10.19 -14.21
C GLY A 210 -27.37 -11.19 -15.28
#